data_AF-A0A927U0T8-F1
#
_entry.id   AF-A0A927U0T8-F1
#
_cell.length_a   1.000
_cell.length_b   1.000
_cell.length_c   1.000
_cell.angle_alpha   90.00
_cell.angle_beta   90.00
_cell.angle_gamma   90.00
#
_symmetry.space_group_name_H-M   'P 1'
#
loop_
_entity.id
_entity.type
_entity.pdbx_description
1 polymer ?
#
loop_
_entity_poly.entity_id
_entity_poly.type
_entity_poly.pdbx_seq_one_letter_code
_entity_poly.pdbx_strand_id
1 'polypeptide(L)'
;MCDMTIKEFARLCGCNPQTLRYYDRVNLLKPVEVDSWTGYRYYEEEQALAFVKIKNLQTAGFSIEEIRGLLEESDEVVYSAFDEKIREAESRLRNIKEIQQSYRHEMTTMEKRIETWREQITKELRKYDPTEEFGIDQEFYEDKVIGNVNQFFDRMLREKDDRNFSMRGFPDGDAEGDYEDEDETFDFLNNPEYETVYEKHNWEHVKDYLNEIPELEDGMDYALLFKVKPEKFKTGFANTMLGVLLAKYAKGKSRNLGCNVTDTEDGQNHFYLLRAR
;
A
#
# COMPACT_ATOMS: atom_id res chain seq x y z
N MET A 1 51.94 36.98 -6.04
CA MET A 1 51.18 35.72 -6.10
C MET A 1 51.53 34.97 -7.36
N CYS A 2 51.41 33.64 -7.33
CA CYS A 2 51.52 32.80 -8.52
C CYS A 2 50.09 32.39 -8.88
N ASP A 3 49.56 32.94 -9.96
CA ASP A 3 48.17 32.70 -10.37
C ASP A 3 48.07 31.35 -11.07
N MET A 4 47.27 30.44 -10.52
CA MET A 4 47.08 29.10 -11.06
C MET A 4 45.94 29.06 -12.06
N THR A 5 46.14 28.37 -13.18
CA THR A 5 45.05 28.07 -14.09
C THR A 5 43.99 27.20 -13.40
N ILE A 6 42.75 27.25 -13.88
CA ILE A 6 41.66 26.39 -13.37
C ILE A 6 42.02 24.89 -13.31
N LYS A 7 42.90 24.40 -14.21
CA LYS A 7 43.33 23.00 -14.21
C LYS A 7 44.32 22.71 -13.06
N GLU A 8 45.24 23.62 -12.79
CA GLU A 8 46.20 23.50 -11.70
C GLU A 8 45.50 23.62 -10.35
N PHE A 9 44.62 24.61 -10.19
CA PHE A 9 43.82 24.78 -8.98
C PHE A 9 42.88 23.59 -8.73
N ALA A 10 42.26 23.05 -9.78
CA ALA A 10 41.44 21.83 -9.67
C ALA A 10 42.26 20.63 -9.20
N ARG A 11 43.50 20.49 -9.68
CA ARG A 11 44.42 19.42 -9.25
C ARG A 11 44.84 19.60 -7.80
N LEU A 12 45.13 20.83 -7.36
CA LEU A 12 45.44 21.14 -5.97
C LEU A 12 44.27 20.78 -5.04
N CYS A 13 43.06 21.16 -5.43
CA CYS A 13 41.84 20.93 -4.64
C CYS A 13 41.24 19.52 -4.79
N GLY A 14 41.86 18.64 -5.58
CA GLY A 14 41.38 17.27 -5.81
C GLY A 14 39.99 17.20 -6.48
N CYS A 15 39.66 18.17 -7.34
CA CYS A 15 38.34 18.25 -7.99
C CYS A 15 38.44 18.34 -9.51
N ASN A 16 37.28 18.26 -10.19
CA ASN A 16 37.25 18.49 -11.63
C ASN A 16 37.15 20.00 -11.95
N PRO A 17 37.70 20.48 -13.08
CA PRO A 17 37.54 21.88 -13.49
C PRO A 17 36.09 22.31 -13.74
N GLN A 18 35.15 21.39 -13.89
CA GLN A 18 33.73 21.71 -14.03
C GLN A 18 33.12 22.17 -12.71
N THR A 19 33.59 21.64 -11.57
CA THR A 19 33.17 22.01 -10.22
C THR A 19 33.48 23.48 -9.96
N LEU A 20 34.69 23.91 -10.32
CA LEU A 20 35.11 25.30 -10.18
C LEU A 20 34.31 26.25 -11.09
N ARG A 21 34.03 25.84 -12.34
CA ARG A 21 33.13 26.61 -13.22
C ARG A 21 31.70 26.69 -12.69
N TYR A 22 31.24 25.63 -12.03
CA TYR A 22 29.94 25.63 -11.38
C TYR A 22 29.94 26.59 -10.19
N TYR A 23 30.93 26.53 -9.31
CA TYR A 23 31.06 27.45 -8.16
C TYR A 23 31.19 28.92 -8.58
N ASP A 24 31.90 29.22 -9.66
CA ASP A 24 31.95 30.56 -10.26
C ASP A 24 30.53 31.01 -10.67
N ARG A 25 29.82 30.17 -11.44
CA ARG A 25 28.45 30.44 -11.92
C ARG A 25 27.44 30.67 -10.80
N VAL A 26 27.54 29.90 -9.71
CA VAL A 26 26.66 30.05 -8.54
C VAL A 26 27.18 31.07 -7.53
N ASN A 27 28.17 31.89 -7.89
CA ASN A 27 28.79 32.91 -7.03
C ASN A 27 29.22 32.36 -5.65
N LEU A 28 29.82 31.17 -5.65
CA LEU A 28 30.29 30.49 -4.44
C LEU A 28 31.81 30.54 -4.29
N LEU A 29 32.54 30.41 -5.41
CA LEU A 29 33.99 30.60 -5.46
C LEU A 29 34.37 31.20 -6.81
N LYS A 30 34.70 32.49 -6.81
CA LYS A 30 35.06 33.22 -8.02
C LYS A 30 36.56 33.14 -8.29
N PRO A 31 36.99 33.06 -9.55
CA PRO A 31 38.41 33.26 -9.88
C PRO A 31 38.84 34.68 -9.49
N VAL A 32 40.13 34.84 -9.13
CA VAL A 32 40.72 36.15 -8.86
C VAL A 32 40.79 36.98 -10.15
N GLU A 33 41.10 36.31 -11.26
CA GLU A 33 41.17 36.94 -12.57
C GLU A 33 40.51 36.09 -13.66
N VAL A 34 39.84 36.78 -14.58
CA VAL A 34 39.35 36.20 -15.83
C VAL A 34 39.96 36.97 -16.98
N ASP A 35 40.77 36.30 -17.79
CA ASP A 35 41.39 36.89 -18.97
C ASP A 35 40.31 37.34 -19.96
N SER A 36 40.33 38.63 -20.31
CA SER A 36 39.29 39.28 -21.12
C SER A 36 39.28 38.86 -22.59
N TRP A 37 40.41 38.37 -23.12
CA TRP A 37 40.56 37.99 -24.53
C TRP A 37 40.27 36.51 -24.78
N THR A 38 40.62 35.67 -23.80
CA THR A 38 40.60 34.21 -23.92
C THR A 38 39.58 33.54 -23.00
N GLY A 39 39.10 34.24 -21.97
CA GLY A 39 38.17 33.72 -20.97
C GLY A 39 38.79 32.71 -20.00
N TYR A 40 40.12 32.60 -19.95
CA TYR A 40 40.82 31.75 -18.98
C TYR A 40 40.61 32.28 -17.56
N ARG A 41 40.49 31.36 -16.61
CA ARG A 41 40.24 31.64 -15.20
C ARG A 41 41.45 31.31 -14.38
N TYR A 42 41.80 32.22 -13.49
CA TYR A 42 42.95 32.13 -12.61
C TYR A 42 42.52 32.20 -11.15
N TYR A 43 43.17 31.38 -10.32
CA TYR A 43 42.88 31.24 -8.91
C TYR A 43 44.19 31.36 -8.11
N GLU A 44 44.09 31.93 -6.91
CA GLU A 44 45.20 32.02 -5.96
C GLU A 44 45.23 30.81 -5.02
N GLU A 45 46.39 30.52 -4.41
CA GLU A 45 46.56 29.39 -3.49
C GLU A 45 45.69 29.56 -2.23
N GLU A 46 45.54 30.78 -1.76
CA GLU A 46 44.72 31.16 -0.61
C GLU A 46 43.25 30.77 -0.77
N GLN A 47 42.75 30.72 -2.02
CA GLN A 47 41.38 30.29 -2.32
C GLN A 47 41.15 28.79 -2.08
N ALA A 48 42.21 27.99 -1.92
CA ALA A 48 42.09 26.57 -1.61
C ALA A 48 41.45 26.35 -0.22
N LEU A 49 41.71 27.24 0.75
CA LEU A 49 41.07 27.17 2.07
C LEU A 49 39.55 27.40 1.97
N ALA A 50 39.13 28.38 1.16
CA ALA A 50 37.71 28.61 0.88
C ALA A 50 37.07 27.40 0.20
N PHE A 51 37.78 26.75 -0.75
CA PHE A 51 37.31 25.52 -1.38
C PHE A 51 37.10 24.39 -0.37
N VAL A 52 38.03 24.18 0.56
CA VAL A 52 37.90 23.17 1.63
C VAL A 52 36.70 23.45 2.51
N LYS A 53 36.50 24.72 2.93
CA LYS A 53 35.32 25.15 3.71
C LYS A 53 34.01 24.85 2.97
N ILE A 54 33.91 25.20 1.68
CA ILE A 54 32.76 24.89 0.82
C ILE A 54 32.48 23.39 0.81
N LYS A 55 33.50 22.56 0.59
CA LYS A 55 33.34 21.10 0.50
C LYS A 55 32.87 20.47 1.80
N ASN A 56 33.38 20.90 2.94
CA ASN A 56 32.95 20.39 4.23
C ASN A 56 31.50 20.75 4.52
N LEU A 57 31.09 22.00 4.26
CA LEU A 57 29.70 22.42 4.44
C LEU A 57 28.76 21.69 3.46
N GLN A 58 29.14 21.49 2.20
CA GLN A 58 28.34 20.69 1.26
C GLN A 58 28.16 19.25 1.73
N THR A 59 29.23 18.63 2.23
CA THR A 59 29.19 17.24 2.70
C THR A 59 28.31 17.08 3.95
N ALA A 60 28.24 18.12 4.78
CA ALA A 60 27.36 18.18 5.94
C ALA A 60 25.89 18.50 5.60
N GLY A 61 25.56 18.67 4.31
CA GLY A 61 24.19 18.85 3.86
C GLY A 61 23.67 20.29 3.88
N PHE A 62 24.57 21.28 3.96
CA PHE A 62 24.19 22.68 3.74
C PHE A 62 23.91 22.95 2.26
N SER A 63 22.87 23.72 1.99
CA SER A 63 22.51 24.25 0.67
C SER A 63 23.53 25.28 0.18
N ILE A 64 23.54 25.56 -1.13
CA ILE A 64 24.46 26.55 -1.73
C ILE A 64 24.22 27.93 -1.14
N GLU A 65 22.97 28.27 -0.87
CA GLU A 65 22.54 29.52 -0.26
C GLU A 65 23.06 29.67 1.18
N GLU A 66 22.92 28.63 2.01
CA GLU A 66 23.46 28.61 3.38
C GLU A 66 24.99 28.72 3.36
N ILE A 67 25.66 27.97 2.47
CA ILE A 67 27.12 28.01 2.36
C ILE A 67 27.59 29.42 2.00
N ARG A 68 26.92 30.09 1.06
CA ARG A 68 27.29 31.46 0.68
C ARG A 68 27.25 32.40 1.89
N GLY A 69 26.23 32.28 2.74
CA GLY A 69 26.12 33.05 3.97
C GLY A 69 27.22 32.74 4.99
N LEU A 70 27.76 31.52 5.00
CA LEU A 70 28.75 31.06 5.99
C LEU A 70 30.21 31.25 5.55
N LEU A 71 30.48 31.58 4.28
CA LEU A 71 31.85 31.64 3.78
C LEU A 71 32.66 32.78 4.41
N GLU A 72 32.05 33.96 4.54
CA GLU A 72 32.66 35.18 5.08
C GLU A 72 32.52 35.32 6.61
N GLU A 73 31.78 34.39 7.23
CA GLU A 73 31.52 34.39 8.67
C GLU A 73 32.67 33.76 9.47
N SER A 74 32.73 34.11 10.76
CA SER A 74 33.71 33.58 11.70
C SER A 74 33.52 32.08 11.95
N ASP A 75 34.59 31.40 12.38
CA ASP A 75 34.53 29.98 12.70
C ASP A 75 33.48 29.68 13.78
N GLU A 76 33.27 30.58 14.75
CA GLU A 76 32.24 30.45 15.79
C GLU A 76 30.82 30.38 15.19
N VAL A 77 30.50 31.24 14.23
CA VAL A 77 29.22 31.22 13.53
C VAL A 77 29.07 29.94 12.73
N VAL A 78 30.13 29.50 12.05
CA VAL A 78 30.14 28.25 11.30
C VAL A 78 29.88 27.05 12.21
N TYR A 79 30.56 26.94 13.35
CA TYR A 79 30.31 25.88 14.33
C TYR A 79 28.88 25.89 14.85
N SER A 80 28.32 27.08 15.14
CA SER A 80 26.92 27.20 15.57
C SER A 80 25.93 26.68 14.51
N ALA A 81 26.22 26.89 13.22
CA ALA A 81 25.42 26.38 12.12
C ALA A 81 25.49 24.84 12.03
N PHE A 82 26.66 24.25 12.28
CA PHE A 82 26.81 22.80 12.38
C PHE A 82 25.99 22.23 13.55
N ASP A 83 26.04 22.86 14.72
CA ASP A 83 25.26 22.44 15.89
C ASP A 83 23.76 22.48 15.62
N GLU A 84 23.27 23.46 14.85
CA GLU A 84 21.87 23.51 14.42
C GLU A 84 21.53 22.35 13.47
N LYS A 85 22.37 22.07 12.46
CA LYS A 85 22.15 20.92 11.56
C LYS A 85 22.16 19.59 12.30
N ILE A 86 23.03 19.43 13.30
CA ILE A 86 23.05 18.23 14.15
C ILE A 86 21.72 18.11 14.90
N ARG A 87 21.26 19.18 15.54
CA ARG A 87 19.97 19.19 16.26
C ARG A 87 18.78 18.89 15.35
N GLU A 88 18.75 19.44 14.13
CA GLU A 88 17.74 19.12 13.12
C GLU A 88 17.78 17.63 12.74
N ALA A 89 18.96 17.08 12.47
CA ALA A 89 19.13 15.68 12.08
C ALA A 89 18.71 14.73 13.20
N GLU A 90 19.09 15.02 14.44
CA GLU A 90 18.66 14.26 15.62
C GLU A 90 17.14 14.31 15.81
N SER A 91 16.52 15.47 15.58
CA SER A 91 15.06 15.62 15.64
C SER A 91 14.35 14.77 14.58
N ARG A 92 14.84 14.80 13.33
CA ARG A 92 14.32 13.94 12.26
C ARG A 92 14.48 12.46 12.61
N LEU A 93 15.63 12.06 13.17
CA LEU A 93 15.87 10.69 13.59
C LEU A 93 14.88 10.26 14.69
N ARG A 94 14.58 11.13 15.66
CA ARG A 94 13.58 10.84 16.71
C ARG A 94 12.19 10.63 16.11
N ASN A 95 11.74 11.55 15.24
CA ASN A 95 10.43 11.45 14.59
C ASN A 95 10.29 10.14 13.77
N ILE A 96 11.31 9.80 12.98
CA ILE A 96 11.32 8.55 12.20
C ILE A 96 11.20 7.32 13.11
N LYS A 97 11.90 7.32 14.26
CA LYS A 97 11.80 6.23 15.24
C LYS A 97 10.41 6.14 15.87
N GLU A 98 9.77 7.27 16.16
CA GLU A 98 8.41 7.30 16.71
C GLU A 98 7.40 6.72 15.70
N ILE A 99 7.46 7.14 14.44
CA ILE A 99 6.62 6.60 13.36
C ILE A 99 6.84 5.09 13.21
N GLN A 100 8.10 4.63 13.22
CA GLN A 100 8.40 3.20 13.14
C GLN A 100 7.77 2.41 14.31
N GLN A 101 7.78 2.98 15.52
CA GLN A 101 7.19 2.34 16.69
C GLN A 101 5.66 2.33 16.63
N SER A 102 5.01 3.42 16.24
CA SER A 102 3.54 3.45 16.11
C SER A 102 3.10 2.49 15.01
N TYR A 103 3.77 2.48 13.85
CA TYR A 103 3.48 1.54 12.78
C TYR A 103 3.58 0.09 13.25
N ARG A 104 4.64 -0.27 14.00
CA ARG A 104 4.79 -1.62 14.55
C ARG A 104 3.66 -1.96 15.53
N HIS A 105 3.26 -0.99 16.36
CA HIS A 105 2.17 -1.16 17.31
C HIS A 105 0.83 -1.36 16.59
N GLU A 106 0.50 -0.49 15.64
CA GLU A 106 -0.70 -0.55 14.81
C GLU A 106 -0.79 -1.88 14.05
N MET A 107 0.30 -2.33 13.44
CA MET A 107 0.36 -3.63 12.77
C MET A 107 0.08 -4.78 13.75
N THR A 108 0.69 -4.75 14.94
CA THR A 108 0.44 -5.78 15.97
C THR A 108 -1.01 -5.77 16.45
N THR A 109 -1.60 -4.59 16.59
CA THR A 109 -3.00 -4.42 16.97
C THR A 109 -3.93 -4.94 15.88
N MET A 110 -3.62 -4.64 14.61
CA MET A 110 -4.39 -5.14 13.47
C MET A 110 -4.32 -6.65 13.36
N GLU A 111 -3.15 -7.26 13.55
CA GLU A 111 -2.99 -8.72 13.61
C GLU A 111 -3.89 -9.36 14.68
N LYS A 112 -3.98 -8.73 15.86
CA LYS A 112 -4.89 -9.19 16.93
C LYS A 112 -6.36 -9.00 16.57
N ARG A 113 -6.73 -7.89 15.93
CA ARG A 113 -8.11 -7.66 15.44
C ARG A 113 -8.50 -8.72 14.42
N ILE A 114 -7.61 -9.02 13.47
CA ILE A 114 -7.82 -10.08 12.46
C ILE A 114 -8.00 -11.44 13.13
N GLU A 115 -7.18 -11.79 14.11
CA GLU A 115 -7.31 -13.08 14.82
C GLU A 115 -8.60 -13.14 15.64
N THR A 116 -8.97 -12.05 16.31
CA THR A 116 -10.25 -11.96 17.04
C THR A 116 -11.44 -12.12 16.08
N TRP A 117 -11.36 -11.50 14.92
CA TRP A 117 -12.39 -11.58 13.89
C TRP A 117 -12.48 -12.98 13.28
N ARG A 118 -11.34 -13.64 13.03
CA ARG A 118 -11.26 -15.05 12.64
C ARG A 118 -11.98 -15.95 13.63
N GLU A 119 -11.73 -15.77 14.94
CA GLU A 119 -12.40 -16.54 15.99
C GLU A 119 -13.92 -16.33 15.99
N GLN A 120 -14.37 -15.08 15.87
CA GLN A 120 -15.79 -14.73 15.81
C GLN A 120 -16.47 -15.36 14.59
N ILE A 121 -15.91 -15.18 13.40
CA ILE A 121 -16.45 -15.75 12.16
C ILE A 121 -16.48 -17.27 12.26
N THR A 122 -15.39 -17.91 12.68
CA THR A 122 -15.34 -19.37 12.80
C THR A 122 -16.39 -19.89 13.78
N LYS A 123 -16.61 -19.17 14.89
CA LYS A 123 -17.66 -19.51 15.86
C LYS A 123 -19.06 -19.37 15.30
N GLU A 124 -19.35 -18.31 14.54
CA GLU A 124 -20.65 -18.14 13.88
C GLU A 124 -20.87 -19.17 12.77
N LEU A 125 -19.84 -19.47 11.97
CA LEU A 125 -19.91 -20.52 10.94
C LEU A 125 -20.20 -21.90 11.54
N ARG A 126 -19.61 -22.24 12.69
CA ARG A 126 -19.88 -23.51 13.38
C ARG A 126 -21.29 -23.64 13.96
N LYS A 127 -21.99 -22.52 14.20
CA LYS A 127 -23.40 -22.54 14.63
C LYS A 127 -24.37 -22.75 13.47
N TYR A 128 -23.92 -22.60 12.23
CA TYR A 128 -24.72 -22.81 11.04
C TYR A 128 -24.78 -24.30 10.72
N ASP A 129 -26.00 -24.85 10.54
CA ASP A 129 -26.20 -26.21 10.05
C ASP A 129 -26.35 -26.17 8.52
N PRO A 130 -25.37 -26.69 7.76
CA PRO A 130 -25.41 -26.65 6.30
C PRO A 130 -26.22 -27.81 5.69
N THR A 131 -26.65 -28.78 6.50
CA THR A 131 -27.24 -30.04 6.02
C THR A 131 -28.56 -29.80 5.28
N GLU A 132 -29.43 -28.94 5.82
CA GLU A 132 -30.75 -28.68 5.23
C GLU A 132 -30.65 -27.91 3.91
N GLU A 133 -29.81 -26.87 3.88
CA GLU A 133 -29.74 -25.91 2.77
C GLU A 133 -28.79 -26.34 1.65
N PHE A 134 -27.64 -26.93 2.01
CA PHE A 134 -26.58 -27.31 1.08
C PHE A 134 -26.43 -28.83 0.91
N GLY A 135 -27.05 -29.64 1.79
CA GLY A 135 -26.95 -31.10 1.70
C GLY A 135 -25.55 -31.65 1.95
N ILE A 136 -24.67 -30.86 2.58
CA ILE A 136 -23.29 -31.25 2.92
C ILE A 136 -23.23 -31.72 4.37
N ASP A 137 -22.39 -32.71 4.63
CA ASP A 137 -22.14 -33.18 5.99
C ASP A 137 -21.24 -32.21 6.78
N GLN A 138 -21.30 -32.33 8.12
CA GLN A 138 -20.57 -31.46 9.02
C GLN A 138 -19.04 -31.60 8.89
N GLU A 139 -18.55 -32.78 8.48
CA GLU A 139 -17.12 -33.06 8.32
C GLU A 139 -16.54 -32.32 7.11
N PHE A 140 -17.25 -32.37 5.97
CA PHE A 140 -16.95 -31.62 4.77
C PHE A 140 -17.04 -30.11 5.01
N TYR A 141 -18.05 -29.67 5.76
CA TYR A 141 -18.20 -28.25 6.10
C TYR A 141 -17.05 -27.71 6.97
N GLU A 142 -16.61 -28.46 7.97
CA GLU A 142 -15.49 -28.06 8.83
C GLU A 142 -14.16 -28.06 8.04
N ASP A 143 -13.88 -29.10 7.24
CA ASP A 143 -12.63 -29.21 6.48
C ASP A 143 -12.56 -28.24 5.30
N LYS A 144 -13.64 -28.13 4.50
CA LYS A 144 -13.61 -27.35 3.25
C LYS A 144 -14.08 -25.93 3.40
N VAL A 145 -15.09 -25.64 4.21
CA VAL A 145 -15.61 -24.26 4.33
C VAL A 145 -14.84 -23.52 5.42
N ILE A 146 -14.86 -24.05 6.65
CA ILE A 146 -14.16 -23.43 7.78
C ILE A 146 -12.64 -23.49 7.57
N GLY A 147 -12.11 -24.59 7.02
CA GLY A 147 -10.70 -24.70 6.64
C GLY A 147 -10.27 -23.65 5.61
N ASN A 148 -11.07 -23.38 4.58
CA ASN A 148 -10.76 -22.34 3.58
C ASN A 148 -10.79 -20.93 4.18
N VAL A 149 -11.76 -20.62 5.04
CA VAL A 149 -11.82 -19.33 5.75
C VAL A 149 -10.59 -19.13 6.63
N ASN A 150 -10.17 -20.17 7.35
CA ASN A 150 -8.94 -20.15 8.14
C ASN A 150 -7.69 -19.95 7.28
N GLN A 151 -7.59 -20.64 6.14
CA GLN A 151 -6.48 -20.45 5.19
C GLN A 151 -6.46 -19.04 4.58
N PHE A 152 -7.61 -18.42 4.35
CA PHE A 152 -7.72 -17.04 3.91
C PHE A 152 -7.11 -16.07 4.94
N PHE A 153 -7.49 -16.22 6.22
CA PHE A 153 -6.89 -15.43 7.30
C PHE A 153 -5.39 -15.70 7.47
N ASP A 154 -4.96 -16.96 7.35
CA ASP A 154 -3.54 -17.31 7.41
C ASP A 154 -2.76 -16.67 6.25
N ARG A 155 -3.34 -16.56 5.04
CA ARG A 155 -2.71 -15.87 3.90
C ARG A 155 -2.62 -14.37 4.15
N MET A 156 -3.70 -13.75 4.63
CA MET A 156 -3.75 -12.34 5.00
C MET A 156 -2.67 -11.99 6.04
N LEU A 157 -2.40 -12.88 6.99
CA LEU A 157 -1.37 -12.71 8.01
C LEU A 157 0.05 -13.09 7.53
N ARG A 158 0.18 -13.91 6.47
CA ARG A 158 1.47 -14.39 5.92
C ARG A 158 2.02 -13.55 4.77
N GLU A 159 1.19 -12.82 4.01
CA GLU A 159 1.61 -11.96 2.88
C GLU A 159 2.38 -10.69 3.30
N LYS A 160 3.10 -10.75 4.43
CA LYS A 160 4.01 -9.71 4.93
C LYS A 160 5.26 -9.49 4.06
N ASP A 161 5.46 -10.27 2.99
CA ASP A 161 6.71 -10.29 2.22
C ASP A 161 6.59 -9.99 0.71
N ASP A 162 5.40 -9.91 0.11
CA ASP A 162 5.32 -9.55 -1.31
C ASP A 162 4.08 -8.73 -1.68
N ARG A 163 4.38 -7.64 -2.39
CA ARG A 163 3.50 -6.58 -2.88
C ARG A 163 2.20 -7.09 -3.54
N ASN A 164 1.06 -6.79 -2.92
CA ASN A 164 -0.10 -6.07 -3.49
C ASN A 164 -1.33 -6.35 -2.63
N PHE A 165 -1.77 -5.36 -1.85
CA PHE A 165 -3.15 -5.37 -1.38
C PHE A 165 -3.72 -3.96 -1.42
N SER A 166 -4.59 -3.69 -2.40
CA SER A 166 -5.51 -2.55 -2.33
C SER A 166 -6.69 -2.99 -1.48
N MET A 167 -6.73 -2.51 -0.24
CA MET A 167 -7.88 -2.65 0.64
C MET A 167 -9.01 -1.76 0.10
N ARG A 168 -9.90 -2.31 -0.73
CA ARG A 168 -11.15 -1.66 -1.10
C ARG A 168 -12.29 -2.40 -0.43
N GLY A 169 -12.84 -1.78 0.60
CA GLY A 169 -14.13 -2.11 1.20
C GLY A 169 -14.07 -3.06 2.38
N PHE A 170 -13.85 -2.52 3.58
CA PHE A 170 -14.72 -2.76 4.75
C PHE A 170 -14.56 -1.55 5.69
N PRO A 171 -15.64 -0.84 6.05
CA PRO A 171 -15.57 0.27 7.01
C PRO A 171 -15.20 -0.26 8.40
N ASP A 172 -14.19 0.34 9.03
CA ASP A 172 -13.94 0.19 10.46
C ASP A 172 -15.17 0.69 11.23
N GLY A 173 -15.82 -0.20 11.97
CA GLY A 173 -16.99 0.08 12.82
C GLY A 173 -16.61 0.78 14.13
N ASP A 174 -15.71 1.74 14.06
CA ASP A 174 -15.20 2.50 15.20
C ASP A 174 -14.68 3.88 14.75
N ALA A 175 -15.54 4.62 14.03
CA ALA A 175 -15.46 6.07 13.90
C ALA A 175 -16.86 6.65 14.06
N GLU A 176 -17.14 7.25 15.23
CA GLU A 176 -18.25 8.20 15.41
C GLU A 176 -17.93 9.45 14.57
N GLY A 177 -18.19 9.36 13.29
CA GLY A 177 -18.31 10.48 12.37
C GLY A 177 -19.60 10.26 11.59
N ASP A 178 -20.44 11.29 11.50
CA ASP A 178 -21.62 11.32 10.64
C ASP A 178 -21.16 11.20 9.18
N TYR A 179 -20.90 9.96 8.73
CA TYR A 179 -20.95 9.61 7.33
C TYR A 179 -22.44 9.40 7.04
N GLU A 180 -23.02 10.30 6.27
CA GLU A 180 -24.30 10.01 5.61
C GLU A 180 -24.09 8.70 4.84
N ASP A 181 -24.81 7.65 5.27
CA ASP A 181 -24.94 6.39 4.54
C ASP A 181 -25.57 6.70 3.17
N GLU A 182 -24.75 7.09 2.19
CA GLU A 182 -25.08 6.85 0.80
C GLU A 182 -24.90 5.35 0.57
N ASP A 183 -25.95 4.59 0.85
CA ASP A 183 -26.21 3.24 0.33
C ASP A 183 -26.25 3.32 -1.22
N GLU A 184 -25.12 3.60 -1.87
CA GLU A 184 -24.92 3.21 -3.26
C GLU A 184 -24.76 1.70 -3.27
N THR A 185 -25.90 0.99 -3.20
CA THR A 185 -25.97 -0.45 -3.43
C THR A 185 -25.40 -0.68 -4.82
N PHE A 186 -24.16 -1.18 -4.90
CA PHE A 186 -23.47 -1.40 -6.17
C PHE A 186 -24.33 -2.36 -7.01
N ASP A 187 -25.02 -1.84 -8.03
CA ASP A 187 -25.99 -2.60 -8.81
C ASP A 187 -25.27 -3.46 -9.85
N PHE A 188 -24.77 -4.61 -9.39
CA PHE A 188 -24.04 -5.56 -10.21
C PHE A 188 -24.84 -6.07 -11.42
N LEU A 189 -26.18 -6.05 -11.38
CA LEU A 189 -27.03 -6.55 -12.46
C LEU A 189 -27.13 -5.59 -13.64
N ASN A 190 -26.99 -4.29 -13.38
CA ASN A 190 -27.04 -3.24 -14.40
C ASN A 190 -25.65 -2.71 -14.79
N ASN A 191 -24.57 -3.26 -14.22
CA ASN A 191 -23.21 -2.84 -14.50
C ASN A 191 -22.69 -3.44 -15.83
N PRO A 192 -22.29 -2.61 -16.83
CA PRO A 192 -21.82 -3.08 -18.13
C PRO A 192 -20.49 -3.86 -18.11
N GLU A 193 -19.75 -3.80 -16.99
CA GLU A 193 -18.51 -4.54 -16.75
C GLU A 193 -18.74 -6.00 -16.36
N TYR A 194 -19.97 -6.39 -16.03
CA TYR A 194 -20.33 -7.76 -15.65
C TYR A 194 -21.34 -8.37 -16.64
N GLU A 195 -21.19 -9.67 -16.89
CA GLU A 195 -22.12 -10.46 -17.70
C GLU A 195 -22.71 -11.59 -16.87
N THR A 196 -24.03 -11.75 -16.89
CA THR A 196 -24.71 -12.87 -16.23
C THR A 196 -24.44 -14.16 -17.01
N VAL A 197 -23.72 -15.09 -16.39
CA VAL A 197 -23.37 -16.40 -16.96
C VAL A 197 -24.39 -17.46 -16.56
N TYR A 198 -25.01 -17.31 -15.39
CA TYR A 198 -26.06 -18.23 -14.92
C TYR A 198 -27.01 -17.51 -13.97
N GLU A 199 -28.29 -17.85 -14.03
CA GLU A 199 -29.30 -17.35 -13.10
C GLU A 199 -30.27 -18.46 -12.69
N LYS A 200 -30.74 -18.40 -11.44
CA LYS A 200 -31.75 -19.30 -10.89
C LYS A 200 -32.74 -18.51 -10.07
N HIS A 201 -34.03 -18.74 -10.29
CA HIS A 201 -35.11 -18.06 -9.58
C HIS A 201 -36.03 -19.07 -8.90
N ASN A 202 -36.73 -18.60 -7.88
CA ASN A 202 -37.73 -19.35 -7.13
C ASN A 202 -37.21 -20.70 -6.59
N TRP A 203 -35.98 -20.72 -6.09
CA TRP A 203 -35.37 -21.91 -5.51
C TRP A 203 -35.67 -22.01 -4.01
N GLU A 204 -35.83 -23.25 -3.52
CA GLU A 204 -36.12 -23.54 -2.12
C GLU A 204 -34.87 -23.93 -1.34
N HIS A 205 -33.94 -24.74 -1.87
CA HIS A 205 -32.63 -24.98 -1.28
C HIS A 205 -31.51 -24.90 -2.32
N VAL A 206 -30.30 -24.53 -1.88
CA VAL A 206 -29.14 -24.41 -2.77
C VAL A 206 -28.75 -25.77 -3.36
N LYS A 207 -28.85 -26.85 -2.58
CA LYS A 207 -28.56 -28.22 -3.01
C LYS A 207 -29.30 -28.63 -4.29
N ASP A 208 -30.47 -28.06 -4.54
CA ASP A 208 -31.36 -28.45 -5.64
C ASP A 208 -30.84 -27.98 -7.00
N TYR A 209 -30.04 -26.90 -7.03
CA TYR A 209 -29.49 -26.35 -8.27
C TYR A 209 -27.96 -26.22 -8.25
N LEU A 210 -27.28 -26.57 -7.16
CA LEU A 210 -25.83 -26.49 -7.04
C LEU A 210 -25.08 -27.26 -8.15
N ASN A 211 -25.67 -28.34 -8.65
CA ASN A 211 -25.12 -29.14 -9.75
C ASN A 211 -25.39 -28.59 -11.15
N GLU A 212 -26.29 -27.60 -11.26
CA GLU A 212 -26.62 -26.93 -12.52
C GLU A 212 -25.68 -25.74 -12.80
N ILE A 213 -24.94 -25.27 -11.79
CA ILE A 213 -24.00 -24.15 -11.93
C ILE A 213 -22.85 -24.54 -12.87
N PRO A 214 -22.58 -23.76 -13.93
CA PRO A 214 -21.54 -24.06 -14.91
C PRO A 214 -20.14 -24.07 -14.28
N GLU A 215 -19.21 -24.78 -14.92
CA GLU A 215 -17.80 -24.73 -14.53
C GLU A 215 -17.22 -23.33 -14.78
N LEU A 216 -16.52 -22.79 -13.78
CA LEU A 216 -15.91 -21.46 -13.88
C LEU A 216 -14.57 -21.55 -14.62
N GLU A 217 -14.38 -20.66 -15.60
CA GLU A 217 -13.15 -20.55 -16.42
C GLU A 217 -11.96 -20.04 -15.57
N ASP A 218 -10.75 -20.54 -15.84
CA ASP A 218 -9.53 -20.12 -15.13
C ASP A 218 -9.08 -18.71 -15.54
N GLY A 219 -8.78 -17.86 -14.53
CA GLY A 219 -8.24 -16.52 -14.74
C GLY A 219 -9.27 -15.41 -14.96
N MET A 220 -10.56 -15.73 -14.83
CA MET A 220 -11.66 -14.76 -14.87
C MET A 220 -12.17 -14.48 -13.44
N ASP A 221 -12.59 -13.23 -13.20
CA ASP A 221 -13.20 -12.82 -11.94
C ASP A 221 -14.72 -13.04 -11.99
N TYR A 222 -15.27 -13.66 -10.92
CA TYR A 222 -16.69 -13.97 -10.83
C TYR A 222 -17.30 -13.34 -9.58
N ALA A 223 -18.55 -12.87 -9.69
CA ALA A 223 -19.35 -12.39 -8.59
C ALA A 223 -20.63 -13.22 -8.47
N LEU A 224 -20.97 -13.60 -7.24
CA LEU A 224 -22.18 -14.31 -6.87
C LEU A 224 -23.12 -13.29 -6.24
N LEU A 225 -24.32 -13.15 -6.78
CA LEU A 225 -25.34 -12.28 -6.22
C LEU A 225 -26.56 -13.11 -5.82
N PHE A 226 -26.95 -12.98 -4.57
CA PHE A 226 -28.13 -13.60 -4.01
C PHE A 226 -29.14 -12.51 -3.65
N LYS A 227 -30.38 -12.64 -4.13
CA LYS A 227 -31.54 -11.90 -3.60
C LYS A 227 -32.41 -12.90 -2.87
N VAL A 228 -32.40 -12.90 -1.55
CA VAL A 228 -33.07 -13.95 -0.74
C VAL A 228 -34.04 -13.35 0.25
N LYS A 229 -34.98 -14.17 0.75
CA LYS A 229 -35.83 -13.79 1.87
C LYS A 229 -34.98 -13.49 3.12
N PRO A 230 -35.34 -12.48 3.94
CA PRO A 230 -34.58 -12.09 5.14
C PRO A 230 -34.38 -13.25 6.14
N GLU A 231 -35.34 -14.19 6.21
CA GLU A 231 -35.27 -15.38 7.07
C GLU A 231 -34.12 -16.34 6.72
N LYS A 232 -33.62 -16.26 5.48
CA LYS A 232 -32.47 -17.03 4.99
C LYS A 232 -31.15 -16.29 5.10
N PHE A 233 -31.18 -15.00 5.45
CA PHE A 233 -30.00 -14.19 5.63
C PHE A 233 -29.25 -14.63 6.90
N LYS A 234 -28.21 -15.44 6.74
CA LYS A 234 -27.29 -15.82 7.80
C LYS A 234 -25.86 -15.61 7.30
N THR A 235 -25.00 -15.03 8.12
CA THR A 235 -23.56 -14.78 7.81
C THR A 235 -22.83 -16.04 7.32
N GLY A 236 -23.33 -17.23 7.69
CA GLY A 236 -22.83 -18.51 7.19
C GLY A 236 -23.20 -18.83 5.73
N PHE A 237 -24.31 -18.33 5.19
CA PHE A 237 -24.80 -18.69 3.86
C PHE A 237 -23.82 -18.31 2.74
N ALA A 238 -23.39 -17.04 2.70
CA ALA A 238 -22.44 -16.54 1.70
C ALA A 238 -21.09 -17.27 1.75
N ASN A 239 -20.56 -17.44 2.97
CA ASN A 239 -19.30 -18.13 3.22
C ASN A 239 -19.37 -19.63 2.88
N THR A 240 -20.49 -20.28 3.18
CA THR A 240 -20.74 -21.69 2.82
C THR A 240 -20.80 -21.84 1.31
N MET A 241 -21.53 -20.97 0.62
CA MET A 241 -21.62 -21.01 -0.84
C MET A 241 -20.24 -20.81 -1.50
N LEU A 242 -19.49 -19.81 -1.06
CA LEU A 242 -18.12 -19.57 -1.53
C LEU A 242 -17.24 -20.80 -1.27
N GLY A 243 -17.27 -21.34 -0.04
CA GLY A 243 -16.49 -22.52 0.33
C GLY A 243 -16.84 -23.76 -0.50
N VAL A 244 -18.13 -24.01 -0.76
CA VAL A 244 -18.63 -25.13 -1.56
C VAL A 244 -18.23 -24.97 -3.02
N LEU A 245 -18.38 -23.78 -3.61
CA LEU A 245 -17.96 -23.50 -4.99
C LEU A 245 -16.44 -23.60 -5.13
N LEU A 246 -15.68 -23.03 -4.19
CA LEU A 246 -14.22 -23.16 -4.15
C LEU A 246 -13.82 -24.63 -4.07
N ALA A 247 -14.43 -25.43 -3.19
CA ALA A 247 -14.13 -26.85 -3.06
C ALA A 247 -14.49 -27.67 -4.32
N LYS A 248 -15.63 -27.36 -4.95
CA LYS A 248 -16.11 -28.03 -6.16
C LYS A 248 -15.23 -27.73 -7.38
N TYR A 249 -14.71 -26.51 -7.48
CA TYR A 249 -13.95 -26.04 -8.64
C TYR A 249 -12.45 -25.79 -8.35
N ALA A 250 -11.91 -26.29 -7.24
CA ALA A 250 -10.54 -26.08 -6.70
C ALA A 250 -9.37 -26.58 -7.59
N LYS A 251 -9.60 -27.01 -8.84
CA LYS A 251 -8.56 -27.61 -9.69
C LYS A 251 -7.72 -26.60 -10.50
N GLY A 252 -7.58 -25.35 -10.06
CA GLY A 252 -6.88 -24.29 -10.80
C GLY A 252 -6.38 -23.12 -9.93
N LYS A 253 -5.63 -22.18 -10.54
CA LYS A 253 -5.04 -20.99 -9.89
C LYS A 253 -6.10 -20.13 -9.17
N SER A 254 -5.65 -19.35 -8.18
CA SER A 254 -6.44 -18.38 -7.39
C SER A 254 -7.48 -17.64 -8.24
N ARG A 255 -8.76 -17.86 -7.96
CA ARG A 255 -9.90 -17.18 -8.60
C ARG A 255 -10.48 -16.18 -7.61
N ASN A 256 -10.74 -14.94 -8.02
CA ASN A 256 -11.47 -14.01 -7.16
C ASN A 256 -12.97 -14.30 -7.29
N LEU A 257 -13.57 -14.70 -6.19
CA LEU A 257 -15.00 -14.94 -6.06
C LEU A 257 -15.55 -13.98 -5.01
N GLY A 258 -16.32 -12.99 -5.46
CA GLY A 258 -17.12 -12.14 -4.58
C GLY A 258 -18.48 -12.79 -4.33
N CYS A 259 -19.03 -12.69 -3.12
CA CYS A 259 -20.41 -13.10 -2.84
C CYS A 259 -21.14 -11.97 -2.14
N ASN A 260 -22.22 -11.50 -2.75
CA ASN A 260 -23.09 -10.49 -2.18
C ASN A 260 -24.49 -11.09 -1.98
N VAL A 261 -25.08 -10.82 -0.82
CA VAL A 261 -26.41 -11.29 -0.45
C VAL A 261 -27.22 -10.07 -0.07
N THR A 262 -28.33 -9.89 -0.76
CA THR A 262 -29.25 -8.75 -0.63
C THR A 262 -30.66 -9.27 -0.38
N ASP A 263 -31.51 -8.43 0.18
CA ASP A 263 -32.91 -8.75 0.36
C ASP A 263 -33.65 -8.80 -0.99
N THR A 264 -34.61 -9.70 -1.11
CA THR A 264 -35.47 -9.77 -2.28
C THR A 264 -36.64 -8.79 -2.20
N GLU A 265 -36.93 -8.09 -3.30
CA GLU A 265 -38.05 -7.15 -3.41
C GLU A 265 -39.39 -7.86 -3.71
N ASP A 266 -39.35 -9.03 -4.34
CA ASP A 266 -40.54 -9.75 -4.83
C ASP A 266 -40.96 -10.93 -3.95
N GLY A 267 -40.24 -11.15 -2.85
CA GLY A 267 -40.48 -12.25 -1.92
C GLY A 267 -40.08 -13.63 -2.47
N GLN A 268 -39.29 -13.72 -3.55
CA GLN A 268 -38.74 -14.96 -4.08
C GLN A 268 -37.20 -14.98 -4.00
N ASN A 269 -36.60 -16.17 -3.99
CA ASN A 269 -35.15 -16.29 -3.96
C ASN A 269 -34.59 -16.27 -5.39
N HIS A 270 -33.59 -15.43 -5.64
CA HIS A 270 -32.86 -15.32 -6.90
C HIS A 270 -31.36 -15.50 -6.65
N PHE A 271 -30.71 -16.17 -7.57
CA PHE A 271 -29.27 -16.34 -7.63
C PHE A 271 -28.77 -15.93 -9.02
N TYR A 272 -27.71 -15.15 -9.06
CA TYR A 272 -27.03 -14.74 -10.28
C TYR A 272 -25.54 -15.03 -10.14
N LEU A 273 -24.96 -15.66 -11.16
CA LEU A 273 -23.52 -15.80 -11.35
C LEU A 273 -23.11 -14.81 -12.43
N LEU A 274 -22.28 -13.85 -12.06
CA LEU A 274 -21.78 -12.79 -12.91
C LEU A 274 -20.29 -13.02 -13.19
N ARG A 275 -19.85 -12.76 -14.42
CA ARG A 275 -18.45 -12.79 -14.84
C ARG A 275 -18.02 -11.38 -15.23
N ALA A 276 -16.88 -10.92 -14.72
CA ALA A 276 -16.28 -9.66 -15.16
C ALA A 276 -15.79 -9.79 -16.61
N ARG A 277 -16.04 -8.77 -17.44
CA ARG A 277 -15.63 -8.71 -18.84
C ARG A 277 -14.16 -8.32 -19.04
#